data_AF-A0A0Q8J142-F1
#
_entry.id   AF-A0A0Q8J142-F1
#
_cell.length_a   1.000
_cell.length_b   1.000
_cell.length_c   1.000
_cell.angle_alpha   90.00
_cell.angle_beta   90.00
_cell.angle_gamma   90.00
#
_symmetry.space_group_name_H-M   'P 1'
#
loop_
_entity.id
_entity.type
_entity.pdbx_description
1 polymer ?
#
loop_
_entity_poly.entity_id
_entity_poly.type
_entity_poly.pdbx_seq_one_letter_code
_entity_poly.pdbx_strand_id
1 'polypeptide(L)'
;MSEPAASSMAMKRLLALLGSIAAYNDKGWQWSGHDAAHSEALRAGWSLEIRGLLDSIEADSLPAQLRQELLTRAPVQDDDGVYVEKLKRWIA
;
A
#
# COMPACT_ATOMS: atom_id res chain seq x y z
N MET A 1 17.40 -24.08 3.93
CA MET A 1 16.68 -23.15 3.04
C MET A 1 15.95 -22.18 3.94
N SER A 2 16.55 -21.01 4.17
CA SER A 2 16.01 -20.02 5.11
C SER A 2 15.85 -18.72 4.34
N GLU A 3 14.64 -18.46 3.84
CA GLU A 3 14.13 -17.11 3.61
C GLU A 3 12.63 -17.15 3.25
N PRO A 4 11.73 -17.23 4.26
CA PRO A 4 10.35 -16.74 4.11
C PRO A 4 10.07 -15.49 4.95
N ALA A 5 11.00 -15.05 5.80
CA ALA A 5 10.76 -14.00 6.79
C ALA A 5 10.69 -12.59 6.19
N ALA A 6 11.53 -12.28 5.19
CA ALA A 6 11.60 -10.94 4.59
C ALA A 6 10.37 -10.64 3.72
N SER A 7 9.97 -11.57 2.83
CA SER A 7 8.75 -11.45 2.02
C SER A 7 7.50 -11.34 2.90
N SER A 8 7.40 -12.16 3.96
CA SER A 8 6.29 -12.09 4.93
C SER A 8 6.22 -10.74 5.67
N MET A 9 7.37 -10.16 6.04
CA MET A 9 7.42 -8.87 6.72
C MET A 9 7.07 -7.71 5.77
N ALA A 10 7.59 -7.73 4.54
CA ALA A 10 7.25 -6.73 3.52
C ALA A 10 5.75 -6.76 3.19
N MET A 11 5.16 -7.96 3.09
CA MET A 11 3.72 -8.14 2.88
C MET A 11 2.87 -7.55 4.01
N LYS A 12 3.24 -7.79 5.27
CA LYS A 12 2.57 -7.21 6.44
C LYS A 12 2.67 -5.69 6.46
N ARG A 13 3.83 -5.14 6.13
CA ARG A 13 4.05 -3.69 6.03
C ARG A 13 3.22 -3.07 4.91
N LEU A 14 3.15 -3.74 3.74
CA LEU A 14 2.33 -3.29 2.62
C LEU A 14 0.86 -3.24 3.03
N LEU A 15 0.35 -4.28 3.70
CA LEU A 15 -1.03 -4.29 4.21
C LEU A 15 -1.29 -3.14 5.20
N ALA A 16 -0.38 -2.91 6.15
CA ALA A 16 -0.52 -1.84 7.14
C ALA A 16 -0.48 -0.45 6.48
N LEU A 17 0.39 -0.26 5.49
CA LEU A 17 0.49 0.97 4.72
C LEU A 17 -0.81 1.25 3.94
N LEU A 18 -1.33 0.26 3.21
CA LEU A 18 -2.62 0.40 2.48
C LEU A 18 -3.77 0.75 3.43
N GLY A 19 -3.81 0.16 4.63
CA GLY A 19 -4.80 0.50 5.65
C GLY A 19 -4.67 1.95 6.15
N SER A 20 -3.43 2.42 6.32
CA SER A 20 -3.15 3.80 6.74
C SER A 20 -3.54 4.81 5.66
N ILE A 21 -3.32 4.46 4.39
CA ILE A 21 -3.72 5.27 3.23
C ILE A 21 -5.24 5.42 3.19
N ALA A 22 -5.98 4.31 3.27
CA ALA A 22 -7.45 4.32 3.25
C ALA A 22 -8.01 5.20 4.38
N ALA A 23 -7.52 5.00 5.62
CA ALA A 23 -7.93 5.81 6.76
C ALA A 23 -7.59 7.30 6.60
N TYR A 24 -6.45 7.63 5.98
CA TYR A 24 -6.09 9.01 5.72
C TYR A 24 -7.01 9.65 4.66
N ASN A 25 -7.31 8.93 3.58
CA ASN A 25 -8.12 9.44 2.48
C ASN A 25 -9.61 9.55 2.86
N ASP A 26 -10.16 8.63 3.68
CA ASP A 26 -11.51 8.73 4.29
C ASP A 26 -11.56 9.76 5.45
N LYS A 27 -11.06 10.98 5.19
CA LYS A 27 -11.10 12.17 6.09
C LYS A 27 -9.97 12.32 7.11
N GLY A 28 -9.02 11.39 7.22
CA GLY A 28 -7.85 11.60 8.08
C GLY A 28 -7.04 12.86 7.74
N TRP A 29 -7.02 13.27 6.46
CA TRP A 29 -6.46 14.55 6.02
C TRP A 29 -7.18 15.76 6.63
N GLN A 30 -8.51 15.70 6.78
CA GLN A 30 -9.32 16.77 7.35
C GLN A 30 -9.02 16.95 8.83
N TRP A 31 -8.94 15.83 9.56
CA TRP A 31 -8.67 15.85 11.00
C TRP A 31 -7.23 16.27 11.33
N SER A 32 -6.31 16.01 10.40
CA SER A 32 -4.92 16.45 10.51
C SER A 32 -4.72 17.91 10.07
N GLY A 33 -5.74 18.56 9.49
CA GLY A 33 -5.63 19.91 8.95
C GLY A 33 -4.64 20.03 7.78
N HIS A 34 -4.44 18.94 7.04
CA HIS A 34 -3.52 18.93 5.89
C HIS A 34 -4.19 19.55 4.66
N ASP A 35 -3.44 20.41 3.97
CA ASP A 35 -3.87 20.97 2.69
C ASP A 35 -3.57 20.02 1.52
N ALA A 36 -3.99 20.42 0.32
CA ALA A 36 -3.81 19.62 -0.88
C ALA A 36 -2.32 19.36 -1.21
N ALA A 37 -1.45 20.33 -0.97
CA ALA A 37 -0.02 20.19 -1.24
C ALA A 37 0.63 19.17 -0.30
N HIS A 38 0.26 19.22 0.98
CA HIS A 38 0.72 18.27 1.98
C HIS A 38 0.19 16.85 1.69
N SER A 39 -1.10 16.72 1.36
CA SER A 39 -1.67 15.42 0.97
C SER A 39 -1.01 14.83 -0.26
N GLU A 40 -0.68 15.65 -1.26
CA GLU A 40 0.02 15.18 -2.46
C GLU A 40 1.46 14.72 -2.13
N ALA A 41 2.18 15.45 -1.28
CA ALA A 41 3.51 15.04 -0.82
C ALA A 41 3.49 13.71 -0.06
N LEU A 42 2.48 13.50 0.81
CA LEU A 42 2.28 12.22 1.50
C LEU A 42 2.03 11.07 0.50
N ARG A 43 1.15 11.28 -0.48
CA ARG A 43 0.83 10.27 -1.51
C ARG A 43 2.04 9.93 -2.39
N ALA A 44 2.88 10.91 -2.70
CA ALA A 44 4.15 10.66 -3.38
C ALA A 44 5.08 9.78 -2.53
N GLY A 45 5.18 10.07 -1.22
CA GLY A 45 5.92 9.24 -0.27
C GLY A 45 5.41 7.80 -0.20
N TRP A 46 4.10 7.61 -0.10
CA TRP A 46 3.49 6.27 -0.11
C TRP A 46 3.70 5.52 -1.41
N SER A 47 3.67 6.19 -2.55
CA SER A 47 3.94 5.55 -3.85
C SER A 47 5.35 4.97 -3.90
N LEU A 48 6.33 5.70 -3.35
CA LEU A 48 7.71 5.23 -3.23
C LEU A 48 7.82 4.07 -2.23
N GLU A 49 7.14 4.14 -1.08
CA GLU A 49 7.17 3.08 -0.08
C GLU A 49 6.51 1.79 -0.59
N ILE A 50 5.36 1.88 -1.26
CA ILE A 50 4.70 0.73 -1.90
C ILE A 50 5.66 0.06 -2.89
N ARG A 51 6.32 0.85 -3.76
CA ARG A 51 7.29 0.31 -4.71
C ARG A 51 8.45 -0.41 -4.02
N GLY A 52 9.04 0.20 -2.99
CA GLY A 52 10.14 -0.43 -2.24
C GLY A 52 9.72 -1.72 -1.53
N LEU A 53 8.48 -1.79 -1.02
CA LEU A 53 7.92 -3.01 -0.45
C LEU A 53 7.70 -4.08 -1.52
N LEU A 54 7.18 -3.72 -2.70
CA LEU A 54 6.98 -4.63 -3.83
C LEU A 54 8.28 -5.15 -4.46
N ASP A 55 9.38 -4.41 -4.32
CA ASP A 55 10.72 -4.86 -4.73
C ASP A 55 11.29 -5.90 -3.73
N SER A 56 10.81 -5.88 -2.49
CA SER A 56 11.20 -6.84 -1.44
C SER A 56 10.30 -8.08 -1.36
N ILE A 57 9.18 -8.09 -2.10
CA ILE A 57 8.24 -9.20 -2.20
C ILE A 57 8.59 -9.99 -3.48
N GLU A 58 8.69 -11.31 -3.37
CA GLU A 58 8.97 -12.18 -4.52
C GLU A 58 7.88 -12.03 -5.58
N ALA A 59 8.27 -12.02 -6.86
CA ALA A 59 7.37 -11.64 -7.96
C ALA A 59 6.16 -12.59 -8.11
N ASP A 60 6.28 -13.83 -7.67
CA ASP A 60 5.25 -14.87 -7.65
C ASP A 60 4.43 -14.91 -6.36
N SER A 61 4.78 -14.11 -5.34
CA SER A 61 4.01 -13.99 -4.09
C SER A 61 2.69 -13.21 -4.26
N LEU A 62 2.49 -12.52 -5.38
CA LEU A 62 1.27 -11.78 -5.69
C LEU A 62 0.82 -12.05 -7.14
N PRO A 63 -0.50 -12.01 -7.42
CA PRO A 63 -0.98 -12.01 -8.79
C PRO A 63 -0.39 -10.83 -9.56
N ALA A 64 0.09 -11.09 -10.79
CA ALA A 64 0.71 -10.07 -11.63
C ALA A 64 -0.20 -8.83 -11.82
N GLN A 65 -1.51 -9.04 -11.96
CA GLN A 65 -2.47 -7.94 -12.07
C GLN A 65 -2.48 -7.06 -10.82
N LEU A 66 -2.58 -7.64 -9.63
CA LEU A 66 -2.56 -6.88 -8.37
C LEU A 66 -1.23 -6.14 -8.20
N ARG A 67 -0.10 -6.80 -8.52
CA ARG A 67 1.22 -6.16 -8.48
C ARG A 67 1.30 -4.95 -9.41
N GLN A 68 0.77 -5.05 -10.62
CA GLN A 68 0.71 -3.92 -11.57
C GLN A 68 -0.18 -2.80 -11.06
N GLU A 69 -1.37 -3.11 -10.53
CA GLU A 69 -2.27 -2.10 -9.97
C GLU A 69 -1.62 -1.35 -8.80
N LEU A 70 -0.89 -2.07 -7.93
CA LEU A 70 -0.17 -1.49 -6.79
C LEU A 70 0.99 -0.56 -7.20
N LEU A 71 1.49 -0.66 -8.43
CA LEU A 71 2.52 0.24 -8.99
C LEU A 71 1.93 1.51 -9.62
N THR A 72 0.61 1.65 -9.66
CA THR A 72 -0.06 2.86 -10.17
C THR A 72 -0.30 3.89 -9.06
N ARG A 73 -0.98 5.01 -9.39
CA ARG A 73 -1.46 5.98 -8.40
C ARG A 73 -2.74 5.56 -7.68
N ALA A 74 -3.44 4.52 -8.14
CA ALA A 74 -4.73 4.14 -7.59
C ALA A 74 -4.67 3.77 -6.08
N PRO A 75 -3.67 3.02 -5.58
CA PRO A 75 -3.62 2.67 -4.16
C PRO A 75 -3.48 3.88 -3.24
N VAL A 76 -2.72 4.91 -3.63
CA VAL A 76 -2.50 6.10 -2.79
C VAL A 76 -3.69 7.06 -2.77
N GLN A 77 -4.68 6.83 -3.64
CA GLN A 77 -5.93 7.57 -3.73
C GLN A 77 -7.12 6.79 -3.17
N ASP A 78 -6.93 5.53 -2.77
CA ASP A 78 -7.96 4.66 -2.21
C ASP A 78 -8.43 5.22 -0.85
N ASP A 79 -9.71 5.57 -0.76
CA ASP A 79 -10.44 5.95 0.46
C ASP A 79 -11.33 4.81 0.95
N ASP A 80 -11.79 3.94 0.06
CA ASP A 80 -12.66 2.80 0.37
C ASP A 80 -11.92 1.55 0.88
N GLY A 81 -10.59 1.54 0.83
CA GLY A 81 -9.77 0.40 1.24
C GLY A 81 -9.86 -0.80 0.29
N VAL A 82 -10.17 -0.57 -0.99
CA VAL A 82 -10.23 -1.61 -2.02
C VAL A 82 -8.94 -2.41 -2.08
N TYR A 83 -7.78 -1.75 -1.97
CA TYR A 83 -6.48 -2.42 -2.07
C TYR A 83 -6.11 -3.20 -0.82
N VAL A 84 -6.60 -2.77 0.36
CA VAL A 84 -6.49 -3.53 1.60
C VAL A 84 -7.21 -4.87 1.44
N GLU A 85 -8.45 -4.84 0.97
CA GLU A 85 -9.28 -6.03 0.82
C GLU A 85 -8.76 -6.95 -0.29
N LYS A 86 -8.29 -6.40 -1.41
CA LYS A 86 -7.60 -7.18 -2.44
C LYS A 86 -6.39 -7.91 -1.87
N LEU A 87 -5.54 -7.24 -1.10
CA LEU A 87 -4.33 -7.85 -0.54
C LEU A 87 -4.66 -8.92 0.51
N LYS A 88 -5.62 -8.64 1.42
CA LYS A 88 -6.07 -9.61 2.44
C LYS A 88 -6.53 -10.94 1.84
N ARG A 89 -7.24 -10.91 0.72
CA ARG A 89 -7.73 -12.12 0.02
C ARG A 89 -6.61 -13.04 -0.48
N TRP A 90 -5.39 -12.53 -0.66
CA TRP A 90 -4.26 -13.30 -1.18
C TRP A 90 -3.29 -13.77 -0.11
N ILE A 91 -3.27 -13.11 1.05
CA ILE A 91 -2.37 -13.46 2.17
C ILE A 91 -3.06 -14.36 3.21
N ALA A 92 -4.38 -14.52 3.13
CA ALA A 92 -5.18 -15.41 3.98
C ALA A 92 -5.18 -16.84 3.42
#